data_AF-A0A2V3HKF9-F1
#
_entry.id   AF-A0A2V3HKF9-F1
#
_cell.length_a   1.000
_cell.length_b   1.000
_cell.length_c   1.000
_cell.angle_alpha   90.00
_cell.angle_beta   90.00
_cell.angle_gamma   90.00
#
_symmetry.space_group_name_H-M   'P 1'
#
loop_
_entity.id
_entity.type
_entity.pdbx_description
1 polymer ?
#
loop_
_entity_poly.entity_id
_entity_poly.type
_entity_poly.pdbx_seq_one_letter_code
_entity_poly.pdbx_strand_id
1 'polypeptide(L)'
;DDDAGVRKNMIRTLRSLDLHNPRVARLIMDGARDKDTTLRKACIDQLSIILTGARLLEVAGELLRQETQPDLRKRLKQLSTDVDWEGTEAEKNLRLAPLDKVEVIDYDLEEEQPPLDTPEPAPNEGETPTDQSEADEFEGHHIPKPQVPTPRSGEPQAEGEGHKQELGRRAARKDDERDI
;
A
#
# COMPACT_ATOMS: atom_id res chain seq x y z
N ASP A 1 -35.57 -24.11 13.15
CA ASP A 1 -34.96 -24.64 11.92
C ASP A 1 -35.72 -24.30 10.63
N ASP A 2 -36.89 -23.67 10.70
CA ASP A 2 -37.77 -23.46 9.53
C ASP A 2 -37.16 -22.59 8.41
N ASP A 3 -36.19 -21.73 8.71
CA ASP A 3 -35.62 -20.81 7.73
C ASP A 3 -34.56 -21.45 6.80
N ALA A 4 -34.00 -22.62 7.13
CA ALA A 4 -32.86 -23.16 6.39
C ALA A 4 -33.22 -23.54 4.94
N GLY A 5 -34.42 -24.12 4.74
CA GLY A 5 -34.95 -24.43 3.41
C GLY A 5 -35.22 -23.17 2.59
N VAL A 6 -35.77 -22.14 3.21
CA VAL A 6 -36.06 -20.84 2.59
C VAL A 6 -34.76 -20.17 2.13
N ARG A 7 -33.73 -20.12 2.99
CA ARG A 7 -32.42 -19.54 2.64
C ARG A 7 -31.76 -20.29 1.48
N LYS A 8 -31.80 -21.63 1.48
CA LYS A 8 -31.26 -22.43 0.37
C LYS A 8 -31.97 -22.15 -0.96
N ASN A 9 -33.30 -21.97 -0.92
CA ASN A 9 -34.06 -21.59 -2.10
C ASN A 9 -33.73 -20.17 -2.57
N MET A 10 -33.59 -19.22 -1.63
CA MET A 10 -33.16 -17.86 -1.93
C MET A 10 -31.79 -17.82 -2.61
N ILE A 11 -30.80 -18.55 -2.09
CA ILE A 11 -29.46 -18.64 -2.71
C ILE A 11 -29.52 -19.22 -4.13
N ARG A 12 -30.43 -20.17 -4.37
CA ARG A 12 -30.63 -20.71 -5.72
C ARG A 12 -31.23 -19.66 -6.65
N THR A 13 -32.26 -18.94 -6.19
CA THR A 13 -32.98 -17.94 -6.98
C THR A 13 -32.18 -16.66 -7.21
N LEU A 14 -31.30 -16.27 -6.28
CA LEU A 14 -30.40 -15.12 -6.43
C LEU A 14 -29.58 -15.15 -7.73
N ARG A 15 -29.29 -16.35 -8.27
CA ARG A 15 -28.57 -16.51 -9.54
C ARG A 15 -29.43 -16.35 -10.79
N SER A 16 -30.75 -16.46 -10.67
CA SER A 16 -31.70 -16.37 -11.79
C SER A 16 -32.57 -15.12 -11.76
N LEU A 17 -32.49 -14.33 -10.69
CA LEU A 17 -33.24 -13.08 -10.55
C LEU A 17 -32.62 -12.00 -11.45
N ASP A 18 -33.47 -11.11 -11.95
CA ASP A 18 -33.03 -9.91 -12.66
C ASP A 18 -32.38 -8.93 -11.67
N LEU A 19 -31.05 -8.85 -11.76
CA LEU A 19 -30.21 -8.03 -10.88
C LEU A 19 -30.36 -6.52 -11.15
N HIS A 20 -30.97 -6.12 -12.27
CA HIS A 20 -31.30 -4.72 -12.54
C HIS A 20 -32.56 -4.24 -11.83
N ASN A 21 -33.34 -5.17 -11.24
CA ASN A 21 -34.51 -4.80 -10.48
C ASN A 21 -34.11 -4.17 -9.12
N PRO A 22 -34.54 -2.94 -8.81
CA PRO A 22 -34.13 -2.26 -7.58
C PRO A 22 -34.60 -2.98 -6.30
N ARG A 23 -35.68 -3.78 -6.38
CA ARG A 23 -36.13 -4.61 -5.26
C ARG A 23 -35.17 -5.77 -4.98
N VAL A 24 -34.62 -6.37 -6.03
CA VAL A 24 -33.63 -7.45 -5.91
C VAL A 24 -32.32 -6.89 -5.35
N ALA A 25 -31.89 -5.71 -5.81
CA ALA A 25 -30.72 -5.04 -5.24
C ALA A 25 -30.87 -4.79 -3.74
N ARG A 26 -32.05 -4.33 -3.29
CA ARG A 26 -32.34 -4.17 -1.86
C ARG A 26 -32.34 -5.49 -1.09
N LEU A 27 -32.96 -6.53 -1.65
CA LEU A 27 -32.96 -7.88 -1.07
C LEU A 27 -31.53 -8.41 -0.88
N ILE A 28 -30.65 -8.19 -1.85
CA ILE A 28 -29.24 -8.61 -1.77
C ILE A 28 -28.52 -7.84 -0.66
N MET A 29 -28.70 -6.51 -0.58
CA MET A 29 -28.11 -5.70 0.48
C MET A 29 -28.57 -6.15 1.88
N ASP A 30 -29.85 -6.46 2.04
CA ASP A 30 -30.41 -6.96 3.30
C ASP A 30 -29.87 -8.36 3.61
N GLY A 31 -29.83 -9.26 2.62
CA GLY A 31 -29.29 -10.62 2.76
C GLY A 31 -27.78 -10.67 3.06
N ALA A 32 -27.02 -9.64 2.66
CA ALA A 32 -25.61 -9.50 3.03
C ALA A 32 -25.41 -9.19 4.53
N ARG A 33 -26.47 -8.87 5.27
CA ARG A 33 -26.46 -8.70 6.74
C ARG A 33 -27.09 -9.87 7.48
N ASP A 34 -27.51 -10.92 6.77
CA ASP A 34 -28.21 -12.06 7.38
C ASP A 34 -27.33 -12.84 8.36
N LYS A 35 -27.93 -13.50 9.34
CA LYS A 35 -27.24 -14.35 10.32
C LYS A 35 -26.49 -15.53 9.65
N ASP A 36 -27.02 -16.07 8.56
CA ASP A 36 -26.47 -17.23 7.87
C ASP A 36 -25.28 -16.85 6.99
N THR A 37 -24.11 -17.42 7.30
CA THR A 37 -22.88 -17.16 6.57
C THR A 37 -22.94 -17.56 5.10
N THR A 38 -23.69 -18.60 4.75
CA THR A 38 -23.78 -19.09 3.36
C THR A 38 -24.60 -18.13 2.51
N LEU A 39 -25.72 -17.65 3.05
CA LEU A 39 -26.53 -16.62 2.42
C LEU A 39 -25.77 -15.31 2.32
N ARG A 40 -25.16 -14.86 3.42
CA ARG A 40 -24.36 -13.64 3.46
C ARG A 40 -23.25 -13.67 2.41
N LYS A 41 -22.52 -14.79 2.30
CA LYS A 41 -21.52 -15.01 1.24
C LYS A 41 -22.12 -14.84 -0.15
N ALA A 42 -23.23 -15.52 -0.42
CA ALA A 42 -23.88 -15.47 -1.73
C ALA A 42 -24.31 -14.03 -2.10
N CYS A 43 -24.86 -13.28 -1.15
CA CYS A 43 -25.24 -11.89 -1.35
C CYS A 43 -24.03 -10.96 -1.54
N ILE A 44 -22.97 -11.12 -0.74
CA ILE A 44 -21.72 -10.35 -0.88
C ILE A 44 -21.10 -10.56 -2.26
N ASP A 45 -21.10 -11.80 -2.76
CA ASP A 45 -20.58 -12.13 -4.08
C ASP A 45 -21.34 -11.42 -5.22
N GLN A 46 -22.62 -11.04 -5.02
CA GLN A 46 -23.41 -10.30 -6.00
C GLN A 46 -23.25 -8.77 -5.91
N LEU A 47 -22.66 -8.22 -4.83
CA LEU A 47 -22.60 -6.77 -4.62
C LEU A 47 -21.91 -6.02 -5.76
N SER A 48 -20.81 -6.57 -6.30
CA SER A 48 -20.08 -5.96 -7.42
C SER A 48 -20.82 -6.01 -8.76
N ILE A 49 -21.92 -6.77 -8.83
CA ILE A 49 -22.77 -6.86 -10.03
C ILE A 49 -23.90 -5.83 -9.94
N ILE A 50 -24.49 -5.67 -8.74
CA ILE A 50 -25.64 -4.78 -8.53
C ILE A 50 -25.27 -3.34 -8.16
N LEU A 51 -24.08 -3.11 -7.62
CA LEU A 51 -23.58 -1.80 -7.19
C LEU A 51 -22.25 -1.49 -7.88
N THR A 52 -22.00 -0.21 -8.13
CA THR A 52 -20.75 0.28 -8.72
C THR A 52 -20.28 1.56 -8.03
N GLY A 53 -19.00 1.89 -8.22
CA GLY A 53 -18.37 3.13 -7.74
C GLY A 53 -18.56 3.38 -6.25
N ALA A 54 -18.84 4.64 -5.90
CA ALA A 54 -18.96 5.10 -4.51
C ALA A 54 -19.97 4.29 -3.68
N ARG A 55 -21.09 3.87 -4.29
CA ARG A 55 -22.12 3.11 -3.56
C ARG A 55 -21.64 1.71 -3.18
N LEU A 56 -20.88 1.05 -4.04
CA LEU A 56 -20.27 -0.25 -3.72
C LEU A 56 -19.27 -0.10 -2.57
N LEU A 57 -18.42 0.93 -2.63
CA LEU A 57 -17.40 1.21 -1.61
C LEU A 57 -18.04 1.48 -0.24
N GLU A 58 -19.07 2.33 -0.20
CA GLU A 58 -19.83 2.66 1.02
C GLU A 58 -20.42 1.40 1.64
N VAL A 59 -21.19 0.63 0.86
CA VAL A 59 -21.88 -0.57 1.35
C VAL A 59 -20.88 -1.64 1.79
N ALA A 60 -19.82 -1.88 1.01
CA ALA A 60 -18.77 -2.84 1.37
C ALA A 60 -18.04 -2.42 2.65
N GLY A 61 -17.75 -1.13 2.82
CA GLY A 61 -17.12 -0.58 4.02
C GLY A 61 -18.01 -0.71 5.26
N GLU A 62 -19.32 -0.48 5.13
CA GLU A 62 -20.29 -0.73 6.21
C GLU A 62 -20.32 -2.19 6.64
N LEU A 63 -20.42 -3.11 5.68
CA LEU A 63 -20.48 -4.55 5.95
C LEU A 63 -19.17 -5.05 6.55
N LEU A 64 -18.02 -4.54 6.12
CA LEU A 64 -16.71 -4.93 6.64
C LEU A 64 -16.55 -4.63 8.15
N ARG A 65 -17.19 -3.56 8.65
CA ARG A 65 -17.17 -3.23 10.09
C ARG A 65 -17.94 -4.25 10.93
N GLN A 66 -18.93 -4.92 10.37
CA GLN A 66 -19.83 -5.84 11.07
C GLN A 66 -19.49 -7.32 10.82
N GLU A 67 -18.79 -7.63 9.74
CA GLU A 67 -18.47 -9.00 9.37
C GLU A 67 -17.45 -9.63 10.32
N THR A 68 -17.70 -10.88 10.73
CA THR A 68 -16.85 -11.64 11.65
C THR A 68 -16.06 -12.72 10.92
N GLN A 69 -16.56 -13.22 9.79
CA GLN A 69 -15.95 -14.31 9.04
C GLN A 69 -14.73 -13.84 8.24
N PRO A 70 -13.54 -14.43 8.43
CA PRO A 70 -12.29 -13.92 7.88
C PRO A 70 -12.29 -13.88 6.34
N ASP A 71 -12.85 -14.91 5.70
CA ASP A 71 -12.93 -14.99 4.24
C ASP A 71 -13.82 -13.89 3.66
N LEU A 72 -14.95 -13.62 4.31
CA LEU A 72 -15.87 -12.56 3.90
C LEU A 72 -15.29 -11.17 4.16
N ARG A 73 -14.59 -10.98 5.28
CA ARG A 73 -13.84 -9.75 5.56
C ARG A 73 -12.81 -9.47 4.49
N LYS A 74 -12.04 -10.48 4.05
CA LYS A 74 -11.06 -10.34 2.97
C LYS A 74 -11.73 -9.88 1.68
N ARG A 75 -12.87 -10.49 1.32
CA ARG A 75 -13.63 -10.13 0.12
C ARG A 75 -14.21 -8.71 0.21
N LEU A 76 -14.82 -8.34 1.33
CA LEU A 76 -15.37 -7.01 1.57
C LEU A 76 -14.28 -5.93 1.59
N LYS A 77 -13.08 -6.24 2.11
CA LYS A 77 -11.93 -5.34 2.03
C LYS A 77 -11.55 -5.04 0.58
N GLN A 78 -11.50 -6.06 -0.27
CA GLN A 78 -11.24 -5.87 -1.71
C GLN A 78 -12.32 -5.01 -2.38
N LEU A 79 -13.59 -5.18 -2.01
CA LEU A 79 -14.71 -4.42 -2.57
C LEU A 79 -14.84 -2.99 -2.02
N SER A 80 -14.22 -2.69 -0.88
CA SER A 80 -14.24 -1.36 -0.24
C SER A 80 -13.00 -0.53 -0.52
N THR A 81 -11.99 -1.12 -1.17
CA THR A 81 -10.80 -0.44 -1.68
C THR A 81 -11.12 0.19 -3.04
N ASP A 82 -10.81 1.48 -3.19
CA ASP A 82 -10.83 2.16 -4.47
C ASP A 82 -9.51 1.93 -5.21
N VAL A 83 -9.51 1.07 -6.22
CA VAL A 83 -8.31 0.68 -6.98
C VAL A 83 -7.80 1.82 -7.88
N ASP A 84 -8.66 2.76 -8.27
CA ASP A 84 -8.24 3.91 -9.08
C ASP A 84 -7.47 4.95 -8.24
N TRP A 85 -7.68 4.95 -6.92
CA TRP A 85 -7.01 5.86 -5.99
C TRP A 85 -5.88 5.20 -5.19
N GLU A 86 -6.02 3.94 -4.77
CA GLU A 86 -5.00 3.15 -4.05
C GLU A 86 -3.95 2.57 -5.02
N GLY A 87 -2.84 3.30 -5.18
CA GLY A 87 -1.65 2.85 -5.90
C GLY A 87 -0.55 3.91 -5.85
N THR A 88 0.71 3.48 -5.86
CA THR A 88 1.84 4.41 -6.00
C THR A 88 1.76 5.14 -7.35
N GLU A 89 2.31 6.34 -7.44
CA GLU A 89 2.40 7.09 -8.71
C GLU A 89 3.00 6.22 -9.83
N ALA A 90 3.95 5.35 -9.49
CA ALA A 90 4.55 4.37 -10.40
C ALA A 90 3.54 3.36 -10.97
N GLU A 91 2.63 2.82 -10.15
CA GLU A 91 1.59 1.87 -10.60
C GLU A 91 0.56 2.54 -11.50
N LYS A 92 0.24 3.82 -11.25
CA LYS A 92 -0.65 4.63 -12.09
C LYS A 92 -0.01 4.95 -13.44
N ASN A 93 1.27 5.33 -13.45
CA ASN A 93 2.03 5.61 -14.67
C ASN A 93 2.18 4.38 -15.58
N LEU A 94 2.19 3.16 -15.02
CA LEU A 94 2.25 1.93 -15.81
C LEU A 94 0.98 1.67 -16.65
N ARG A 95 -0.18 2.21 -16.21
CA ARG A 95 -1.45 2.08 -16.94
C ARG A 95 -1.63 3.14 -18.02
N LEU A 96 -0.75 4.15 -18.05
CA LEU A 96 -0.68 5.11 -19.14
C LEU A 96 0.07 4.47 -20.32
N ALA A 97 -0.43 4.69 -21.53
CA ALA A 97 0.29 4.28 -22.73
C ALA A 97 1.67 4.99 -22.75
N PRO A 98 2.74 4.32 -23.22
CA PRO A 98 4.00 4.99 -23.49
C PRO A 98 3.73 6.22 -24.37
N LEU A 99 4.04 7.41 -23.87
CA LEU A 99 3.86 8.63 -24.65
C LEU A 99 4.97 8.66 -25.70
N ASP A 100 4.59 8.77 -26.98
CA ASP A 100 5.55 9.04 -28.04
C ASP A 100 6.26 10.35 -27.69
N LYS A 101 7.60 10.31 -27.72
CA LYS A 101 8.41 11.50 -27.47
C LYS A 101 8.06 12.51 -28.56
N VAL A 102 7.42 13.60 -28.16
CA VAL A 102 7.29 14.77 -29.03
C VAL A 102 8.70 15.31 -29.20
N GLU A 103 9.22 15.23 -30.42
CA GLU A 103 10.40 16.00 -30.78
C GLU A 103 10.04 17.46 -30.55
N VAL A 104 10.72 18.09 -29.59
CA VAL A 104 10.68 19.54 -29.46
C VAL A 104 11.33 20.03 -30.74
N ILE A 105 10.50 20.40 -31.70
CA ILE A 105 10.98 21.15 -32.85
C ILE A 105 11.30 22.50 -32.26
N ASP A 106 12.59 22.76 -32.08
CA ASP A 106 13.15 24.07 -31.73
C ASP A 106 12.80 25.03 -32.87
N TYR A 107 11.56 25.50 -32.91
CA TYR A 107 11.25 26.75 -33.56
C TYR A 107 11.82 27.80 -32.62
N ASP A 108 12.80 28.58 -33.12
CA ASP A 108 13.30 29.82 -32.54
C ASP A 108 12.13 30.77 -32.24
N LEU A 109 11.40 30.48 -31.16
CA LEU A 109 10.51 31.40 -30.50
C LEU A 109 11.40 32.15 -29.53
N GLU A 110 11.88 33.30 -29.99
CA GLU A 110 12.42 34.36 -29.16
C GLU A 110 11.31 34.80 -28.17
N GLU A 111 11.12 34.01 -27.11
CA GLU A 111 10.34 34.43 -25.94
C GLU A 111 11.20 35.43 -25.18
N GLU A 112 10.94 36.70 -25.45
CA GLU A 112 11.42 37.85 -24.69
C GLU A 112 10.91 37.72 -23.24
N GLN A 113 11.65 37.00 -22.39
CA GLN A 113 11.34 36.90 -20.97
C GLN A 113 11.59 38.26 -20.32
N PRO A 114 10.64 38.82 -19.56
CA PRO A 114 10.86 40.08 -18.87
C PRO A 114 11.97 39.92 -17.83
N PRO A 115 12.81 40.95 -17.62
CA PRO A 115 13.99 40.85 -16.78
C PRO A 115 13.63 40.51 -15.34
N LEU A 116 14.33 39.52 -14.79
CA LEU A 116 14.27 39.14 -13.38
C LEU A 116 15.02 40.22 -12.58
N ASP A 117 14.31 40.97 -11.72
CA ASP A 117 14.92 41.91 -10.77
C ASP A 117 15.85 41.14 -9.81
N THR A 118 17.16 41.27 -10.01
CA THR A 118 18.17 40.84 -9.03
C THR A 118 18.60 42.04 -8.20
N PRO A 119 18.53 41.99 -6.85
CA PRO A 119 19.11 43.05 -6.03
C PRO A 119 20.65 43.00 -6.11
N GLU A 120 21.24 44.13 -6.45
CA GLU A 120 22.68 44.33 -6.65
C GLU A 120 23.46 44.14 -5.32
N PRO A 121 24.56 43.36 -5.28
CA PRO A 121 25.41 43.29 -4.09
C PRO A 121 26.29 44.54 -3.97
N ALA A 122 26.28 45.15 -2.78
CA ALA A 122 27.02 46.38 -2.45
C ALA A 122 28.56 46.23 -2.62
N PRO A 123 29.28 47.30 -2.99
CA PRO A 123 30.72 47.25 -3.24
C PRO A 123 31.53 47.30 -1.94
N ASN A 124 32.53 46.42 -1.83
CA ASN A 124 33.58 46.47 -0.80
C ASN A 124 34.82 47.13 -1.41
N GLU A 125 35.25 48.25 -0.82
CA GLU A 125 36.55 48.90 -1.08
C GLU A 125 37.58 48.47 0.00
N GLY A 126 38.77 48.01 -0.42
CA GLY A 126 39.94 47.89 0.49
C GLY A 126 41.05 46.89 0.13
N GLU A 127 41.97 47.29 -0.75
CA GLU A 127 43.47 47.15 -0.76
C GLU A 127 44.24 45.86 -0.33
N THR A 128 44.88 45.18 -1.33
CA THR A 128 46.30 44.67 -1.55
C THR A 128 47.25 44.17 -0.43
N PRO A 129 48.43 43.50 -0.70
CA PRO A 129 48.86 42.47 -1.70
C PRO A 129 49.82 41.34 -1.15
N THR A 130 50.33 40.44 -2.03
CA THR A 130 51.47 39.45 -1.89
C THR A 130 51.14 38.13 -1.14
N ASP A 131 51.60 36.91 -1.44
CA ASP A 131 52.78 36.36 -2.13
C ASP A 131 52.50 34.89 -2.57
N GLN A 132 53.38 34.35 -3.41
CA GLN A 132 53.36 33.11 -4.18
C GLN A 132 53.41 31.81 -3.34
N SER A 133 52.64 30.79 -3.76
CA SER A 133 53.11 29.38 -3.77
C SER A 133 52.20 28.51 -4.63
N GLU A 134 52.79 27.90 -5.66
CA GLU A 134 52.21 26.85 -6.50
C GLU A 134 51.98 25.55 -5.70
N ALA A 135 50.84 24.89 -5.90
CA ALA A 135 50.74 23.42 -6.06
C ALA A 135 49.29 23.01 -6.39
N ASP A 136 49.14 22.40 -7.57
CA ASP A 136 48.28 21.26 -7.91
C ASP A 136 46.73 21.39 -7.98
N GLU A 137 46.27 21.33 -9.25
CA GLU A 137 45.08 20.68 -9.82
C GLU A 137 43.77 20.60 -8.99
N PHE A 138 42.77 21.40 -9.41
CA PHE A 138 41.37 21.28 -8.99
C PHE A 138 40.46 20.80 -10.13
N GLU A 139 39.91 19.60 -9.92
CA GLU A 139 38.57 19.10 -10.23
C GLU A 139 38.02 19.11 -11.68
N GLY A 140 38.10 17.92 -12.28
CA GLY A 140 36.99 17.40 -13.08
C GLY A 140 35.79 17.07 -12.18
N HIS A 141 34.63 17.66 -12.50
CA HIS A 141 33.36 17.43 -11.81
C HIS A 141 32.90 15.97 -11.92
N HIS A 142 32.74 15.29 -10.79
CA HIS A 142 32.14 13.95 -10.72
C HIS A 142 30.72 14.05 -10.14
N ILE A 143 29.75 13.69 -10.96
CA ILE A 143 28.33 13.60 -10.62
C ILE A 143 28.14 12.63 -9.43
N PRO A 144 27.41 13.00 -8.35
CA PRO A 144 27.24 12.11 -7.21
C PRO A 144 26.28 10.96 -7.53
N LYS A 145 26.68 9.73 -7.18
CA LYS A 145 25.85 8.53 -7.26
C LYS A 145 24.80 8.47 -6.14
N PRO A 146 23.68 7.74 -6.32
CA PRO A 146 22.62 7.66 -5.31
C PRO A 146 23.09 6.93 -4.05
N GLN A 147 22.79 7.53 -2.90
CA GLN A 147 23.23 7.08 -1.58
C GLN A 147 22.22 6.07 -0.99
N VAL A 148 22.70 4.90 -0.59
CA VAL A 148 21.94 3.89 0.19
C VAL A 148 22.08 4.24 1.68
N PRO A 149 21.01 4.23 2.50
CA PRO A 149 21.14 4.63 3.90
C PRO A 149 21.84 3.54 4.73
N THR A 150 22.96 3.89 5.35
CA THR A 150 23.62 3.10 6.39
C THR A 150 23.08 3.46 7.77
N PRO A 151 23.00 2.51 8.72
CA PRO A 151 22.68 2.83 10.11
C PRO A 151 23.86 3.55 10.77
N ARG A 152 23.56 4.66 11.44
CA ARG A 152 24.52 5.55 12.11
C ARG A 152 25.01 4.91 13.40
N SER A 153 26.32 4.64 13.49
CA SER A 153 26.99 4.15 14.71
C SER A 153 27.48 5.31 15.58
N GLY A 154 27.34 5.17 16.91
CA GLY A 154 27.84 6.12 17.92
C GLY A 154 27.24 5.96 19.33
N GLU A 155 27.39 4.77 19.95
CA GLU A 155 27.65 4.38 21.38
C GLU A 155 27.13 5.17 22.62
N PRO A 156 26.91 4.54 23.82
CA PRO A 156 27.80 3.55 24.45
C PRO A 156 27.19 2.28 25.07
N GLN A 157 28.11 1.33 25.30
CA GLN A 157 27.98 0.00 25.86
C GLN A 157 27.53 -0.02 27.33
N ALA A 158 26.66 -0.97 27.67
CA ALA A 158 26.50 -1.44 29.04
C ALA A 158 25.91 -2.85 29.09
N GLU A 159 26.70 -3.90 28.81
CA GLU A 159 26.34 -5.24 29.29
C GLU A 159 27.59 -5.95 29.80
N GLY A 160 27.65 -6.06 31.14
CA GLY A 160 28.70 -6.74 31.87
C GLY A 160 28.57 -8.25 31.81
N GLU A 161 29.71 -8.88 31.55
CA GLU A 161 30.28 -10.03 32.27
C GLU A 161 29.36 -11.03 33.00
N GLY A 162 29.43 -12.29 32.55
CA GLY A 162 29.10 -13.48 33.35
C GLY A 162 28.68 -14.68 32.50
N HIS A 163 29.63 -15.43 31.90
CA HIS A 163 29.97 -16.81 32.31
C HIS A 163 28.78 -17.58 32.94
N LYS A 164 28.30 -18.68 32.34
CA LYS A 164 28.91 -20.01 32.48
C LYS A 164 28.53 -20.98 31.36
N GLN A 165 29.53 -21.73 30.93
CA GLN A 165 29.44 -22.98 30.19
C GLN A 165 28.82 -24.07 31.08
N GLU A 166 27.98 -24.95 30.53
CA GLU A 166 27.99 -26.35 30.96
C GLU A 166 27.53 -27.27 29.83
N LEU A 167 28.49 -28.07 29.35
CA LEU A 167 28.32 -29.26 28.53
C LEU A 167 27.76 -30.38 29.40
N GLY A 168 26.77 -31.16 28.94
CA GLY A 168 26.30 -32.26 29.78
C GLY A 168 25.34 -33.23 29.12
N ARG A 169 25.91 -34.27 28.49
CA ARG A 169 25.26 -35.52 28.07
C ARG A 169 24.48 -36.15 29.24
N ARG A 170 23.33 -36.79 28.98
CA ARG A 170 23.03 -38.11 29.56
C ARG A 170 21.87 -38.83 28.88
N ALA A 171 22.17 -40.08 28.55
CA ALA A 171 21.28 -41.09 28.01
C ALA A 171 20.46 -41.78 29.12
N ALA A 172 19.32 -42.34 28.67
CA ALA A 172 18.66 -43.58 29.10
C ALA A 172 18.33 -43.83 30.59
N ARG A 173 17.07 -44.26 30.81
CA ARG A 173 16.60 -45.49 31.51
C ARG A 173 15.13 -45.29 31.89
N LYS A 174 14.20 -46.06 31.31
CA LYS A 174 13.65 -47.37 31.74
C LYS A 174 12.33 -47.19 32.48
N ASP A 175 11.32 -47.82 31.91
CA ASP A 175 10.31 -48.67 32.54
C ASP A 175 9.80 -48.25 33.92
N ASP A 176 8.51 -47.92 33.99
CA ASP A 176 7.67 -48.59 34.97
C ASP A 176 6.26 -48.78 34.39
N GLU A 177 5.95 -50.07 34.17
CA GLU A 177 4.60 -50.61 34.18
C GLU A 177 3.90 -50.23 35.50
N ARG A 178 2.58 -50.00 35.44
CA ARG A 178 1.56 -50.81 36.14
C ARG A 178 0.18 -50.16 36.10
N ASP A 179 -0.74 -50.89 35.46
CA ASP A 179 -2.05 -51.31 35.96
C ASP A 179 -2.86 -50.33 36.83
N ILE A 180 -4.01 -49.90 36.32
CA ILE A 180 -5.40 -50.30 36.68
C ILE A 180 -6.36 -49.26 36.08
#